data_AF-A0A9E7I948-F1
#
_entry.id   AF-A0A9E7I948-F1
#
_cell.length_a   1.000
_cell.length_b   1.000
_cell.length_c   1.000
_cell.angle_alpha   90.00
_cell.angle_beta   90.00
_cell.angle_gamma   90.00
#
_symmetry.space_group_name_H-M   'P 1'
#
loop_
_entity.id
_entity.type
_entity.pdbx_description
1 polymer ?
#
loop_
_entity_poly.entity_id
_entity_poly.type
_entity_poly.pdbx_seq_one_letter_code
_entity_poly.pdbx_strand_id
1 'polypeptide(L)'
;MRTPKTPALSSIDSFHRHRCTTYPALTFTQLTTLLTNSTVTQASNPRHATQIHSHLITTNSLPIPLLHTQLINLYAKCGQLEQAVLTFRTTQHCSNVVTWTSLITHLSHSHRPLEALSLFAQLKRSGPSPNPHTFSAVLPACAEAGSPATGRQVHALAHKHGVASDVYVASALADMLGRAGRLDEAKRFIDTMPIRPDSSVWGALLGACRNYRNLELGDEVARRLFEIEPDNAGNYVLLSNMYAYHGRLEEAKEVRRTMESTGLRKETGCSWIDVWNETYVFTVHDRSHDETEQIYEMLGRLKELVKAKGYAPDTQFAINDVEEHKEQSMWYHSERLALSFGLISLPVNAPIRIKKNLRTCGDCHTVMKLVSEIFRRKIILRDANRFHQFADGSCSCKDYW
;
A
#
# COMPACT_ATOMS: atom_id res chain seq x y z
N MET A 1 19.54 -21.47 -9.25
CA MET A 1 19.60 -20.89 -10.61
C MET A 1 19.22 -19.42 -10.50
N ARG A 2 20.14 -18.49 -10.83
CA ARG A 2 19.87 -17.05 -10.77
C ARG A 2 18.76 -16.71 -11.76
N THR A 3 17.65 -16.16 -11.28
CA THR A 3 16.64 -15.52 -12.14
C THR A 3 17.33 -14.43 -12.97
N PRO A 4 17.05 -14.32 -14.28
CA PRO A 4 17.66 -13.28 -15.10
C PRO A 4 17.31 -11.92 -14.50
N LYS A 5 18.33 -11.09 -14.20
CA LYS A 5 18.14 -9.71 -13.78
C LYS A 5 17.29 -9.03 -14.86
N THR A 6 16.12 -8.52 -14.48
CA THR A 6 15.31 -7.68 -15.37
C THR A 6 16.17 -6.52 -15.90
N PRO A 7 16.06 -6.12 -17.17
CA PRO A 7 16.88 -5.06 -17.77
C PRO A 7 16.84 -3.70 -17.02
N ALA A 8 15.84 -3.48 -16.16
CA ALA A 8 15.79 -2.31 -15.27
C ALA A 8 16.88 -2.33 -14.17
N LEU A 9 17.30 -3.50 -13.69
CA LEU A 9 18.33 -3.65 -12.67
C LEU A 9 19.75 -3.40 -13.23
N SER A 10 19.99 -3.66 -14.52
CA SER A 10 21.30 -3.44 -15.13
C SER A 10 21.62 -1.95 -15.32
N SER A 11 20.62 -1.10 -15.63
CA SER A 11 20.81 0.35 -15.68
C SER A 11 21.07 0.96 -14.30
N ILE A 12 20.48 0.38 -13.26
CA ILE A 12 20.64 0.82 -11.86
C ILE A 12 22.02 0.40 -11.34
N ASP A 13 22.44 -0.85 -11.59
CA ASP A 13 23.77 -1.35 -11.23
C ASP A 13 24.91 -0.57 -11.89
N SER A 14 24.70 -0.07 -13.11
CA SER A 14 25.66 0.77 -13.84
C SER A 14 25.91 2.11 -13.15
N PHE A 15 24.84 2.74 -12.62
CA PHE A 15 24.91 3.99 -11.88
C PHE A 15 25.67 3.87 -10.54
N HIS A 16 25.66 2.69 -9.90
CA HIS A 16 26.30 2.47 -8.60
C HIS A 16 27.80 2.19 -8.63
N ARG A 17 28.33 1.65 -9.74
CA ARG A 17 29.70 1.11 -9.76
C ARG A 17 30.82 2.15 -9.90
N HIS A 18 30.51 3.44 -10.10
CA HIS A 18 31.52 4.40 -10.52
C HIS A 18 31.55 5.63 -9.60
N ARG A 19 32.41 5.58 -8.57
CA ARG A 19 32.83 6.77 -7.80
C ARG A 19 33.90 7.52 -8.58
N CYS A 20 33.75 8.85 -8.65
CA CYS A 20 34.80 9.80 -9.01
C CYS A 20 35.52 9.54 -10.34
N THR A 21 34.91 9.91 -11.45
CA THR A 21 35.57 10.63 -12.56
C THR A 21 34.45 11.25 -13.40
N THR A 22 34.70 12.42 -13.99
CA THR A 22 33.79 13.21 -14.82
C THR A 22 32.99 12.35 -15.81
N TYR A 23 31.73 12.03 -15.50
CA TYR A 23 30.80 11.49 -16.48
C TYR A 23 30.15 12.63 -17.27
N PRO A 24 29.85 12.42 -18.56
CA PRO A 24 28.91 13.28 -19.26
C PRO A 24 27.58 13.25 -18.49
N ALA A 25 26.97 14.42 -18.28
CA ALA A 25 25.68 14.52 -17.60
C ALA A 25 24.69 13.52 -18.21
N LEU A 26 23.97 12.77 -17.36
CA LEU A 26 22.90 11.90 -17.85
C LEU A 26 21.93 12.74 -18.66
N THR A 27 21.57 12.27 -19.85
CA THR A 27 20.58 12.95 -20.68
C THR A 27 19.23 13.00 -19.97
N PHE A 28 18.42 14.01 -20.29
CA PHE A 28 17.05 14.14 -19.76
C PHE A 28 16.23 12.84 -19.90
N THR A 29 16.37 12.15 -21.04
CA THR A 29 15.70 10.87 -21.31
C THR A 29 16.20 9.75 -20.39
N GLN A 30 17.52 9.66 -20.15
CA GLN A 30 18.08 8.67 -19.23
C GLN A 30 17.60 8.90 -17.79
N LEU A 31 17.56 10.16 -17.34
CA LEU A 31 17.05 10.51 -16.01
C LEU A 31 15.57 10.19 -15.85
N THR A 32 14.75 10.54 -16.85
CA THR A 32 13.33 10.25 -16.85
C THR A 32 13.08 8.74 -16.81
N THR A 33 13.81 7.95 -17.60
CA THR A 33 13.71 6.49 -17.61
C THR A 33 14.14 5.89 -16.27
N LEU A 34 15.25 6.35 -15.69
CA LEU A 34 15.72 5.88 -14.38
C LEU A 34 14.70 6.15 -13.28
N LEU A 35 14.14 7.36 -13.24
CA LEU A 35 13.10 7.75 -12.29
C LEU A 35 11.80 6.98 -12.51
N THR A 36 11.39 6.77 -13.77
CA THR A 36 10.19 6.00 -14.10
C THR A 36 10.35 4.54 -13.67
N ASN A 37 11.47 3.90 -14.00
CA ASN A 37 11.75 2.52 -13.59
C ASN A 37 11.81 2.39 -12.05
N SER A 38 12.41 3.37 -11.37
CA SER A 38 12.51 3.37 -9.90
C SER A 38 11.17 3.61 -9.21
N THR A 39 10.23 4.28 -9.86
CA THR A 39 8.89 4.53 -9.31
C THR A 39 7.90 3.41 -9.66
N VAL A 40 8.03 2.76 -10.81
CA VAL A 40 7.13 1.68 -11.26
C VAL A 40 7.46 0.35 -10.57
N THR A 41 8.72 0.13 -10.21
CA THR A 41 9.12 -1.12 -9.54
C THR A 41 8.67 -1.15 -8.08
N GLN A 42 8.25 -2.32 -7.59
CA GLN A 42 8.08 -2.62 -6.16
C GLN A 42 9.43 -2.55 -5.38
N ALA A 43 10.55 -2.31 -6.09
CA ALA A 43 11.91 -2.23 -5.55
C ALA A 43 12.43 -0.78 -5.39
N SER A 44 11.54 0.19 -5.13
CA SER A 44 11.94 1.60 -4.93
C SER A 44 12.89 1.76 -3.73
N ASN A 45 14.16 2.12 -3.97
CA ASN A 45 15.20 2.17 -2.93
C ASN A 45 15.46 3.61 -2.42
N PRO A 46 15.43 3.87 -1.11
CA PRO A 46 15.69 5.20 -0.55
C PRO A 46 17.06 5.79 -0.93
N ARG A 47 18.10 4.95 -1.05
CA ARG A 47 19.44 5.39 -1.46
C ARG A 47 19.45 5.86 -2.91
N HIS A 48 18.73 5.18 -3.81
CA HIS A 48 18.59 5.59 -5.21
C HIS A 48 17.92 6.96 -5.29
N ALA A 49 16.87 7.17 -4.49
CA ALA A 49 16.19 8.46 -4.41
C ALA A 49 17.17 9.59 -4.06
N THR A 50 18.01 9.41 -3.03
CA THR A 50 19.00 10.40 -2.62
C THR A 50 20.09 10.64 -3.67
N GLN A 51 20.60 9.61 -4.33
CA GLN A 51 21.63 9.77 -5.36
C GLN A 51 21.07 10.49 -6.60
N ILE A 52 19.85 10.14 -7.03
CA ILE A 52 19.17 10.83 -8.15
C ILE A 52 18.90 12.29 -7.77
N HIS A 53 18.42 12.56 -6.56
CA HIS A 53 18.21 13.92 -6.07
C HIS A 53 19.50 14.74 -6.10
N SER A 54 20.60 14.20 -5.56
CA SER A 54 21.91 14.86 -5.59
C SER A 54 22.34 15.16 -7.03
N HIS A 55 22.15 14.22 -7.95
CA HIS A 55 22.47 14.44 -9.36
C HIS A 55 21.64 15.58 -9.95
N LEU A 56 20.31 15.58 -9.75
CA LEU A 56 19.40 16.63 -10.22
C LEU A 56 19.74 18.03 -9.68
N ILE A 57 20.23 18.12 -8.44
CA ILE A 57 20.74 19.38 -7.87
C ILE A 57 22.03 19.79 -8.60
N THR A 58 23.00 18.88 -8.71
CA THR A 58 24.31 19.20 -9.34
C THR A 58 24.20 19.56 -10.82
N THR A 59 23.19 19.06 -11.53
CA THR A 59 22.93 19.37 -12.94
C THR A 59 21.90 20.49 -13.15
N ASN A 60 21.46 21.15 -12.08
CA ASN A 60 20.41 22.18 -12.10
C ASN A 60 19.12 21.75 -12.83
N SER A 61 18.81 20.45 -12.80
CA SER A 61 17.66 19.85 -13.48
C SER A 61 16.45 19.67 -12.56
N LEU A 62 16.62 19.93 -11.25
CA LEU A 62 15.55 19.82 -10.25
C LEU A 62 14.32 20.70 -10.56
N PRO A 63 14.42 21.93 -11.07
CA PRO A 63 13.24 22.76 -11.38
C PRO A 63 12.37 22.22 -12.53
N ILE A 64 12.82 21.20 -13.28
CA ILE A 64 12.06 20.64 -14.39
C ILE A 64 10.84 19.88 -13.82
N PRO A 65 9.59 20.30 -14.13
CA PRO A 65 8.40 19.80 -13.42
C PRO A 65 8.21 18.28 -13.48
N LEU A 66 8.59 17.64 -14.59
CA LEU A 66 8.52 16.19 -14.74
C LEU A 66 9.48 15.46 -13.78
N LEU A 67 10.76 15.81 -13.82
CA LEU A 67 11.78 15.20 -12.96
C LEU A 67 11.50 15.46 -11.49
N HIS A 68 11.04 16.67 -11.18
CA HIS A 68 10.61 17.05 -9.84
C HIS A 68 9.46 16.17 -9.33
N THR A 69 8.39 16.04 -10.11
CA THR A 69 7.23 15.21 -9.76
C THR A 69 7.62 13.75 -9.59
N GLN A 70 8.49 13.23 -10.46
CA GLN A 70 8.98 11.87 -10.36
C GLN A 70 9.86 11.63 -9.12
N LEU A 71 10.68 12.61 -8.74
CA LEU A 71 11.51 12.52 -7.54
C LEU A 71 10.67 12.52 -6.26
N ILE A 72 9.64 13.38 -6.16
CA ILE A 72 8.67 13.36 -5.04
C ILE A 72 8.00 11.99 -4.94
N ASN A 73 7.51 11.47 -6.07
CA ASN A 73 6.90 10.14 -6.14
C ASN A 73 7.88 9.05 -5.67
N LEU A 74 9.15 9.13 -6.06
CA LEU A 74 10.16 8.16 -5.66
C LEU A 74 10.40 8.20 -4.14
N TYR A 75 10.61 9.40 -3.57
CA TYR A 75 10.79 9.55 -2.12
C TYR A 75 9.59 9.02 -1.34
N ALA A 76 8.38 9.35 -1.77
CA ALA A 76 7.17 8.91 -1.10
C ALA A 76 6.98 7.38 -1.20
N LYS A 77 7.24 6.77 -2.38
CA LYS A 77 7.21 5.30 -2.55
C LYS A 77 8.28 4.57 -1.74
N CYS A 78 9.41 5.22 -1.45
CA CYS A 78 10.45 4.75 -0.54
C CYS A 78 10.10 4.90 0.96
N GLY A 79 8.92 5.44 1.28
CA GLY A 79 8.53 5.74 2.67
C GLY A 79 9.32 6.89 3.30
N GLN A 80 9.94 7.75 2.48
CA GLN A 80 10.64 8.97 2.91
C GLN A 80 9.77 10.21 2.65
N LEU A 81 8.59 10.21 3.27
CA LEU A 81 7.56 11.23 3.01
C LEU A 81 8.02 12.63 3.45
N GLU A 82 8.84 12.73 4.49
CA GLU A 82 9.43 13.99 4.93
C GLU A 82 10.33 14.60 3.85
N GLN A 83 11.13 13.77 3.17
CA GLN A 83 11.98 14.21 2.05
C GLN A 83 11.12 14.64 0.85
N ALA A 84 10.06 13.89 0.53
CA ALA A 84 9.12 14.26 -0.51
C ALA A 84 8.47 15.64 -0.25
N VAL A 85 8.02 15.89 0.99
CA VAL A 85 7.45 17.18 1.41
C VAL A 85 8.50 18.29 1.37
N LEU A 86 9.74 18.03 1.81
CA LEU A 86 10.81 19.01 1.78
C LEU A 86 11.16 19.42 0.34
N THR A 87 11.38 18.45 -0.55
CA THR A 87 11.64 18.70 -1.98
C THR A 87 10.52 19.50 -2.63
N PHE A 88 9.26 19.18 -2.30
CA PHE A 88 8.11 19.94 -2.79
C PHE A 88 8.15 21.40 -2.32
N ARG A 89 8.40 21.65 -1.03
CA ARG A 89 8.42 23.01 -0.46
C ARG A 89 9.52 23.87 -1.06
N THR A 90 10.70 23.31 -1.32
CA THR A 90 11.83 24.07 -1.91
C THR A 90 11.60 24.46 -3.36
N THR A 91 10.68 23.79 -4.06
CA THR A 91 10.43 23.98 -5.49
C THR A 91 8.94 24.19 -5.81
N GLN A 92 8.16 24.67 -4.84
CA GLN A 92 6.71 24.82 -4.97
C GLN A 92 6.33 25.74 -6.16
N HIS A 93 7.16 26.73 -6.49
CA HIS A 93 6.93 27.67 -7.59
C HIS A 93 6.92 27.03 -8.99
N CYS A 94 7.56 25.88 -9.19
CA CYS A 94 7.54 25.15 -10.47
C CYS A 94 6.61 23.92 -10.46
N SER A 95 5.81 23.74 -9.40
CA SER A 95 4.93 22.59 -9.22
C SER A 95 3.63 22.74 -10.02
N ASN A 96 3.28 21.70 -10.78
CA ASN A 96 2.02 21.62 -11.52
C ASN A 96 0.98 20.75 -10.77
N VAL A 97 -0.25 20.68 -11.26
CA VAL A 97 -1.34 19.90 -10.62
C VAL A 97 -0.94 18.43 -10.36
N VAL A 98 -0.10 17.84 -11.21
CA VAL A 98 0.38 16.46 -11.04
C VAL A 98 1.32 16.34 -9.84
N THR A 99 2.21 17.31 -9.64
CA THR A 99 3.08 17.38 -8.45
C THR A 99 2.27 17.47 -7.16
N TRP A 100 1.28 18.38 -7.11
CA TRP A 100 0.40 18.55 -5.96
C TRP A 100 -0.41 17.28 -5.70
N THR A 101 -1.02 16.72 -6.74
CA THR A 101 -1.83 15.50 -6.65
C THR A 101 -1.01 14.32 -6.14
N SER A 102 0.21 14.13 -6.66
CA SER A 102 1.15 13.10 -6.19
C SER A 102 1.39 13.20 -4.68
N LEU A 103 1.72 14.38 -4.17
CA LEU A 103 2.01 14.55 -2.75
C LEU A 103 0.75 14.37 -1.90
N ILE A 104 -0.40 14.88 -2.35
CA ILE A 104 -1.70 14.67 -1.71
C ILE A 104 -2.00 13.17 -1.60
N THR A 105 -1.87 12.40 -2.69
CA THR A 105 -2.10 10.94 -2.69
C THR A 105 -1.27 10.26 -1.60
N HIS A 106 0.05 10.52 -1.56
CA HIS A 106 0.92 9.85 -0.60
C HIS A 106 0.62 10.27 0.85
N LEU A 107 0.28 11.54 1.10
CA LEU A 107 -0.11 12.01 2.43
C LEU A 107 -1.45 11.40 2.86
N SER A 108 -2.44 11.32 1.96
CA SER A 108 -3.76 10.73 2.20
C SER A 108 -3.67 9.25 2.61
N HIS A 109 -2.75 8.48 2.02
CA HIS A 109 -2.54 7.07 2.33
C HIS A 109 -1.52 6.82 3.45
N SER A 110 -1.12 7.88 4.17
CA SER A 110 -0.16 7.84 5.28
C SER A 110 -0.79 8.34 6.59
N HIS A 111 0.02 8.48 7.65
CA HIS A 111 -0.40 9.02 8.95
C HIS A 111 -0.66 10.54 8.98
N ARG A 112 -0.74 11.19 7.81
CA ARG A 112 -0.79 12.67 7.69
C ARG A 112 -2.01 13.16 6.88
N PRO A 113 -3.24 12.67 7.13
CA PRO A 113 -4.41 13.06 6.34
C PRO A 113 -4.75 14.55 6.44
N LEU A 114 -4.53 15.17 7.60
CA LEU A 114 -4.77 16.61 7.78
C LEU A 114 -3.84 17.48 6.92
N GLU A 115 -2.61 17.02 6.68
CA GLU A 115 -1.69 17.73 5.80
C GLU A 115 -2.05 17.56 4.33
N ALA A 116 -2.57 16.38 3.93
CA ALA A 116 -3.16 16.20 2.60
C ALA A 116 -4.30 17.19 2.35
N LEU A 117 -5.21 17.35 3.33
CA LEU A 117 -6.31 18.32 3.26
C LEU A 117 -5.81 19.77 3.20
N SER A 118 -4.78 20.09 3.99
CA SER A 118 -4.13 21.42 3.95
C SER A 118 -3.48 21.70 2.58
N LEU A 119 -2.77 20.74 2.01
CA LEU A 119 -2.19 20.88 0.66
C LEU A 119 -3.26 21.02 -0.42
N PHE A 120 -4.38 20.28 -0.32
CA PHE A 120 -5.49 20.47 -1.23
C PHE A 120 -6.09 21.89 -1.12
N ALA A 121 -6.24 22.42 0.09
CA ALA A 121 -6.69 23.79 0.30
C ALA A 121 -5.68 24.84 -0.22
N GLN A 122 -4.37 24.53 -0.22
CA GLN A 122 -3.34 25.36 -0.83
C GLN A 122 -3.37 25.28 -2.36
N LEU A 123 -3.51 24.08 -2.95
CA LEU A 123 -3.64 23.88 -4.40
C LEU A 123 -4.78 24.73 -4.97
N LYS A 124 -5.94 24.74 -4.30
CA LYS A 124 -7.09 25.56 -4.70
C LYS A 124 -6.79 27.06 -4.78
N ARG A 125 -5.73 27.54 -4.13
CA ARG A 125 -5.30 28.94 -4.08
C ARG A 125 -4.02 29.20 -4.88
N SER A 126 -3.36 28.17 -5.42
CA SER A 126 -2.01 28.29 -6.01
C SER A 126 -1.98 28.47 -7.52
N GLY A 127 -3.14 28.44 -8.20
CA GLY A 127 -3.27 28.64 -9.64
C GLY A 127 -3.66 27.37 -10.41
N PRO A 128 -2.94 26.23 -10.29
CA PRO A 128 -3.32 24.99 -10.94
C PRO A 128 -4.70 24.50 -10.49
N SER A 129 -5.58 24.19 -11.45
CA SER A 129 -6.94 23.71 -11.15
C SER A 129 -6.94 22.23 -10.75
N PRO A 130 -7.62 21.84 -9.65
CA PRO A 130 -7.87 20.45 -9.31
C PRO A 130 -8.54 19.69 -10.46
N ASN A 131 -8.10 18.46 -10.70
CA ASN A 131 -8.64 17.56 -11.72
C ASN A 131 -9.21 16.28 -11.07
N PRO A 132 -9.81 15.33 -11.83
CA PRO A 132 -10.39 14.12 -11.24
C PRO A 132 -9.41 13.34 -10.35
N HIS A 133 -8.14 13.24 -10.76
CA HIS A 133 -7.10 12.58 -9.96
C HIS A 133 -6.84 13.32 -8.63
N THR A 134 -6.90 14.65 -8.61
CA THR A 134 -6.78 15.42 -7.37
C THR A 134 -7.91 15.12 -6.39
N PHE A 135 -9.15 15.06 -6.87
CA PHE A 135 -10.31 14.76 -6.03
C PHE A 135 -10.27 13.31 -5.51
N SER A 136 -9.95 12.36 -6.38
CA SER A 136 -9.74 10.96 -6.00
C SER A 136 -8.63 10.82 -4.96
N ALA A 137 -7.54 11.59 -5.08
CA ALA A 137 -6.42 11.56 -4.15
C ALA A 137 -6.74 12.12 -2.75
N VAL A 138 -7.61 13.13 -2.62
CA VAL A 138 -7.89 13.79 -1.33
C VAL A 138 -9.05 13.14 -0.55
N LEU A 139 -9.97 12.45 -1.22
CA LEU A 139 -11.10 11.79 -0.58
C LEU A 139 -10.69 10.77 0.52
N PRO A 140 -9.66 9.91 0.31
CA PRO A 140 -9.20 9.00 1.35
C PRO A 140 -8.75 9.72 2.63
N ALA A 141 -8.14 10.91 2.53
CA ALA A 141 -7.75 11.70 3.71
C ALA A 141 -8.97 12.13 4.55
N CYS A 142 -10.14 12.29 3.95
CA CYS A 142 -11.37 12.63 4.68
C CYS A 142 -11.85 11.49 5.57
N ALA A 143 -11.76 10.24 5.08
CA ALA A 143 -12.07 9.05 5.88
C ALA A 143 -11.06 8.87 7.02
N GLU A 144 -9.77 8.98 6.73
CA GLU A 144 -8.69 8.82 7.73
C GLU A 144 -8.69 9.93 8.80
N ALA A 145 -9.14 11.14 8.44
CA ALA A 145 -9.38 12.22 9.39
C ALA A 145 -10.68 12.05 10.20
N GLY A 146 -11.49 11.03 9.92
CA GLY A 146 -12.77 10.79 10.59
C GLY A 146 -13.84 11.84 10.28
N SER A 147 -13.76 12.50 9.12
CA SER A 147 -14.70 13.56 8.72
C SER A 147 -15.38 13.25 7.38
N PRO A 148 -16.48 12.46 7.41
CA PRO A 148 -17.31 12.22 6.23
C PRO A 148 -17.96 13.52 5.71
N ALA A 149 -18.17 14.51 6.59
CA ALA A 149 -18.66 15.82 6.22
C ALA A 149 -17.69 16.55 5.28
N THR A 150 -16.38 16.51 5.58
CA THR A 150 -15.35 17.04 4.68
C THR A 150 -15.34 16.29 3.34
N GLY A 151 -15.49 14.96 3.37
CA GLY A 151 -15.62 14.15 2.15
C GLY A 151 -16.78 14.58 1.26
N ARG A 152 -17.96 14.85 1.84
CA ARG A 152 -19.11 15.40 1.10
C ARG A 152 -18.85 16.78 0.51
N GLN A 153 -18.15 17.65 1.24
CA GLN A 153 -17.76 18.98 0.73
C GLN A 153 -16.79 18.85 -0.45
N VAL A 154 -15.82 17.94 -0.38
CA VAL A 154 -14.90 17.63 -1.48
C VAL A 154 -15.67 17.11 -2.70
N HIS A 155 -16.62 16.19 -2.51
CA HIS A 155 -17.44 15.68 -3.60
C HIS A 155 -18.35 16.76 -4.22
N ALA A 156 -18.97 17.62 -3.40
CA ALA A 156 -19.73 18.76 -3.89
C ALA A 156 -18.86 19.72 -4.72
N LEU A 157 -17.60 19.89 -4.34
CA LEU A 157 -16.63 20.64 -5.14
C LEU A 157 -16.29 19.91 -6.45
N ALA A 158 -16.10 18.58 -6.42
CA ALA A 158 -15.91 17.80 -7.65
C ALA A 158 -17.09 17.97 -8.62
N HIS A 159 -18.32 18.06 -8.10
CA HIS A 159 -19.51 18.34 -8.90
C HIS A 159 -19.46 19.72 -9.57
N LYS A 160 -19.04 20.76 -8.84
CA LYS A 160 -18.81 22.11 -9.40
C LYS A 160 -17.73 22.14 -10.48
N HIS A 161 -16.77 21.23 -10.40
CA HIS A 161 -15.72 21.05 -11.42
C HIS A 161 -16.16 20.15 -12.59
N GLY A 162 -17.38 19.60 -12.57
CA GLY A 162 -17.89 18.71 -13.61
C GLY A 162 -17.27 17.30 -13.62
N VAL A 163 -16.61 16.90 -12.52
CA VAL A 163 -15.84 15.63 -12.43
C VAL A 163 -16.35 14.68 -11.35
N ALA A 164 -17.51 14.95 -10.76
CA ALA A 164 -18.10 14.07 -9.73
C ALA A 164 -18.41 12.65 -10.25
N SER A 165 -18.79 12.54 -11.53
CA SER A 165 -19.11 11.26 -12.16
C SER A 165 -17.88 10.52 -12.71
N ASP A 166 -16.67 11.08 -12.56
CA ASP A 166 -15.45 10.39 -12.96
C ASP A 166 -15.27 9.11 -12.13
N VAL A 167 -14.89 8.00 -12.78
CA VAL A 167 -14.80 6.68 -12.13
C VAL A 167 -13.84 6.68 -10.94
N TYR A 168 -12.74 7.41 -11.01
CA TYR A 168 -11.76 7.49 -9.92
C TYR A 168 -12.29 8.31 -8.75
N VAL A 169 -13.07 9.37 -9.02
CA VAL A 169 -13.70 10.20 -7.98
C VAL A 169 -14.82 9.42 -7.31
N ALA A 170 -15.67 8.74 -8.09
CA ALA A 170 -16.76 7.93 -7.57
C ALA A 170 -16.25 6.75 -6.73
N SER A 171 -15.23 6.02 -7.21
CA SER A 171 -14.60 4.93 -6.45
C SER A 171 -13.99 5.42 -5.14
N ALA A 172 -13.26 6.54 -5.17
CA ALA A 172 -12.69 7.13 -3.96
C ALA A 172 -13.76 7.63 -2.97
N LEU A 173 -14.92 8.10 -3.45
CA LEU A 173 -16.04 8.49 -2.59
C LEU A 173 -16.70 7.27 -1.95
N ALA A 174 -16.93 6.21 -2.72
CA ALA A 174 -17.48 4.95 -2.23
C ALA A 174 -16.56 4.33 -1.16
N ASP A 175 -15.24 4.29 -1.41
CA ASP A 175 -14.24 3.88 -0.41
C ASP A 175 -14.32 4.79 0.82
N MET A 176 -14.31 6.12 0.66
CA MET A 176 -14.38 7.06 1.78
C MET A 176 -15.64 6.86 2.65
N LEU A 177 -16.83 6.72 2.04
CA LEU A 177 -18.09 6.46 2.73
C LEU A 177 -18.10 5.08 3.41
N GLY A 178 -17.62 4.06 2.69
CA GLY A 178 -17.47 2.71 3.19
C GLY A 178 -16.58 2.69 4.43
N ARG A 179 -15.41 3.34 4.36
CA ARG A 179 -14.48 3.46 5.50
C ARG A 179 -15.02 4.28 6.66
N ALA A 180 -15.99 5.15 6.42
CA ALA A 180 -16.69 5.88 7.47
C ALA A 180 -17.83 5.07 8.11
N GLY A 181 -18.04 3.81 7.70
CA GLY A 181 -19.14 2.97 8.17
C GLY A 181 -20.50 3.39 7.63
N ARG A 182 -20.53 4.26 6.61
CA ARG A 182 -21.76 4.75 6.00
C ARG A 182 -22.17 3.85 4.84
N LEU A 183 -22.28 2.53 5.11
CA LEU A 183 -22.54 1.51 4.08
C LEU A 183 -23.80 1.81 3.26
N ASP A 184 -24.90 2.19 3.91
CA ASP A 184 -26.14 2.51 3.19
C ASP A 184 -26.01 3.77 2.33
N GLU A 185 -25.22 4.77 2.78
CA GLU A 185 -24.94 5.98 1.98
C GLU A 185 -24.06 5.63 0.78
N ALA A 186 -23.05 4.77 0.98
CA ALA A 186 -22.21 4.27 -0.10
C ALA A 186 -23.04 3.48 -1.13
N LYS A 187 -23.90 2.54 -0.68
CA LYS A 187 -24.78 1.77 -1.57
C LYS A 187 -25.74 2.66 -2.36
N ARG A 188 -26.43 3.61 -1.69
CA ARG A 188 -27.30 4.58 -2.37
C ARG A 188 -26.54 5.43 -3.37
N PHE A 189 -25.33 5.87 -3.03
CA PHE A 189 -24.48 6.60 -3.97
C PHE A 189 -24.22 5.76 -5.21
N ILE A 190 -23.76 4.52 -5.03
CA ILE A 190 -23.46 3.60 -6.15
C ILE A 190 -24.70 3.33 -7.01
N ASP A 191 -25.86 3.10 -6.39
CA ASP A 191 -27.13 2.84 -7.10
C ASP A 191 -27.64 4.07 -7.88
N THR A 192 -27.24 5.27 -7.48
CA THR A 192 -27.65 6.54 -8.11
C THR A 192 -26.58 7.13 -9.03
N MET A 193 -25.47 6.43 -9.25
CA MET A 193 -24.42 6.89 -10.15
C MET A 193 -24.96 7.03 -11.59
N PRO A 194 -24.66 8.15 -12.29
CA PRO A 194 -25.08 8.34 -13.67
C PRO A 194 -24.29 7.46 -14.66
N ILE A 195 -23.17 6.90 -14.21
CA ILE A 195 -22.35 5.94 -14.95
C ILE A 195 -22.48 4.56 -14.32
N ARG A 196 -22.36 3.51 -15.13
CA ARG A 196 -22.34 2.13 -14.63
C ARG A 196 -21.11 1.96 -13.70
N PRO A 197 -21.30 1.59 -12.42
CA PRO A 197 -20.17 1.41 -11.51
C PRO A 197 -19.28 0.25 -11.95
N ASP A 198 -17.97 0.46 -11.88
CA ASP A 198 -16.96 -0.54 -12.23
C ASP A 198 -16.60 -1.44 -11.04
N SER A 199 -15.70 -2.40 -11.27
CA SER A 199 -15.20 -3.28 -10.21
C SER A 199 -14.54 -2.52 -9.06
N SER A 200 -13.87 -1.40 -9.33
CA SER A 200 -13.22 -0.57 -8.32
C SER A 200 -14.22 -0.05 -7.28
N VAL A 201 -15.36 0.51 -7.75
CA VAL A 201 -16.41 1.06 -6.89
C VAL A 201 -17.07 -0.01 -6.03
N TRP A 202 -17.44 -1.15 -6.63
CA TRP A 202 -18.03 -2.27 -5.90
C TRP A 202 -17.04 -2.93 -4.95
N GLY A 203 -15.78 -3.08 -5.35
CA GLY A 203 -14.71 -3.64 -4.53
C GLY A 203 -14.45 -2.82 -3.26
N ALA A 204 -14.53 -1.50 -3.36
CA ALA A 204 -14.47 -0.61 -2.21
C ALA A 204 -15.61 -0.88 -1.20
N LEU A 205 -16.85 -1.04 -1.70
CA LEU A 205 -17.99 -1.37 -0.86
C LEU A 205 -17.88 -2.78 -0.25
N LEU A 206 -17.41 -3.78 -1.00
CA LEU A 206 -17.19 -5.14 -0.48
C LEU A 206 -16.17 -5.15 0.65
N GLY A 207 -15.06 -4.43 0.49
CA GLY A 207 -14.04 -4.26 1.53
C GLY A 207 -14.61 -3.61 2.79
N ALA A 208 -15.48 -2.60 2.63
CA ALA A 208 -16.18 -1.98 3.75
C ALA A 208 -17.17 -2.94 4.44
N CYS A 209 -17.93 -3.73 3.67
CA CYS A 209 -18.85 -4.74 4.22
C CYS A 209 -18.12 -5.77 5.07
N ARG A 210 -16.91 -6.21 4.66
CA ARG A 210 -16.04 -7.06 5.50
C ARG A 210 -15.72 -6.36 6.83
N ASN A 211 -15.26 -5.11 6.78
CA ASN A 211 -14.80 -4.39 7.97
C ASN A 211 -15.93 -4.14 8.98
N TYR A 212 -17.13 -3.84 8.50
CA TYR A 212 -18.32 -3.61 9.33
C TYR A 212 -19.19 -4.86 9.53
N ARG A 213 -18.71 -6.03 9.08
CA ARG A 213 -19.38 -7.33 9.26
C ARG A 213 -20.81 -7.35 8.71
N ASN A 214 -21.06 -6.61 7.64
CA ASN A 214 -22.35 -6.63 6.96
C ASN A 214 -22.34 -7.73 5.89
N LEU A 215 -22.66 -8.96 6.29
CA LEU A 215 -22.66 -10.11 5.39
C LEU A 215 -23.73 -9.99 4.30
N GLU A 216 -24.90 -9.45 4.63
CA GLU A 216 -26.03 -9.34 3.69
C GLU A 216 -25.66 -8.46 2.49
N LEU A 217 -25.21 -7.23 2.75
CA LEU A 217 -24.75 -6.33 1.69
C LEU A 217 -23.47 -6.86 1.02
N GLY A 218 -22.58 -7.48 1.80
CA GLY A 218 -21.34 -8.08 1.27
C GLY A 218 -21.60 -9.18 0.24
N ASP A 219 -22.58 -10.05 0.49
CA ASP A 219 -22.98 -11.10 -0.45
C ASP A 219 -23.60 -10.52 -1.72
N GLU A 220 -24.51 -9.55 -1.60
CA GLU A 220 -25.07 -8.84 -2.77
C GLU A 220 -23.97 -8.24 -3.65
N VAL A 221 -23.04 -7.50 -3.04
CA VAL A 221 -21.95 -6.82 -3.74
C VAL A 221 -20.97 -7.81 -4.35
N ALA A 222 -20.62 -8.90 -3.64
CA ALA A 222 -19.73 -9.92 -4.16
C ALA A 222 -20.31 -10.62 -5.39
N ARG A 223 -21.61 -10.93 -5.39
CA ARG A 223 -22.28 -11.53 -6.57
C ARG A 223 -22.24 -10.59 -7.77
N ARG A 224 -22.45 -9.29 -7.57
CA ARG A 224 -22.26 -8.28 -8.63
C ARG A 224 -20.82 -8.26 -9.15
N LEU A 225 -19.83 -8.35 -8.27
CA LEU A 225 -18.43 -8.40 -8.66
C LEU A 225 -18.07 -9.65 -9.46
N PHE A 226 -18.68 -10.80 -9.17
CA PHE A 226 -18.50 -12.02 -9.98
C PHE A 226 -19.05 -11.87 -11.40
N GLU A 227 -20.09 -11.06 -11.60
CA GLU A 227 -20.60 -10.73 -12.93
C GLU A 227 -19.69 -9.76 -13.70
N ILE A 228 -19.04 -8.82 -13.00
CA ILE A 228 -18.20 -7.76 -13.61
C ILE A 228 -16.78 -8.25 -13.88
N GLU A 229 -16.18 -8.95 -12.93
CA GLU A 229 -14.81 -9.46 -12.99
C GLU A 229 -14.74 -10.90 -12.45
N PRO A 230 -15.28 -11.87 -13.23
CA PRO A 230 -15.34 -13.28 -12.80
C PRO A 230 -13.96 -13.86 -12.49
N ASP A 231 -12.89 -13.31 -13.09
CA ASP A 231 -11.52 -13.81 -12.94
C ASP A 231 -10.77 -13.25 -11.71
N ASN A 232 -11.40 -12.38 -10.92
CA ASN A 232 -10.76 -11.81 -9.73
C ASN A 232 -10.91 -12.74 -8.52
N ALA A 233 -9.92 -13.61 -8.32
CA ALA A 233 -9.86 -14.53 -7.18
C ALA A 233 -9.99 -13.83 -5.80
N GLY A 234 -9.59 -12.56 -5.71
CA GLY A 234 -9.68 -11.76 -4.48
C GLY A 234 -11.11 -11.60 -3.97
N ASN A 235 -12.08 -11.44 -4.87
CA ASN A 235 -13.49 -11.27 -4.52
C ASN A 235 -14.08 -12.56 -3.91
N TYR A 236 -13.76 -13.72 -4.48
CA TYR A 236 -14.18 -15.02 -3.95
C TYR A 236 -13.56 -15.29 -2.59
N VAL A 237 -12.26 -15.01 -2.44
CA VAL A 237 -11.55 -15.13 -1.16
C VAL A 237 -12.23 -14.24 -0.11
N LEU A 238 -12.59 -13.01 -0.47
CA LEU A 238 -13.20 -12.05 0.44
C LEU A 238 -14.59 -12.48 0.90
N LEU A 239 -15.48 -12.90 -0.02
CA LEU A 239 -16.81 -13.39 0.34
C LEU A 239 -16.74 -14.70 1.14
N SER A 240 -15.88 -15.64 0.75
CA SER A 240 -15.66 -16.90 1.50
C SER A 240 -15.21 -16.61 2.94
N ASN A 241 -14.29 -15.66 3.12
CA ASN A 241 -13.85 -15.25 4.45
C ASN A 241 -14.99 -14.58 5.26
N MET A 242 -15.85 -13.79 4.62
CA MET A 242 -17.02 -13.20 5.28
C MET A 242 -18.02 -14.25 5.74
N TYR A 243 -18.29 -15.28 4.92
CA TYR A 243 -19.12 -16.41 5.32
C TYR A 243 -18.53 -17.20 6.48
N ALA A 244 -17.24 -17.54 6.41
CA ALA A 244 -16.54 -18.27 7.46
C ALA A 244 -16.58 -17.53 8.80
N TYR A 245 -16.37 -16.21 8.77
CA TYR A 245 -16.45 -15.36 9.96
C TYR A 245 -17.83 -15.43 10.65
N HIS A 246 -18.91 -15.57 9.88
CA HIS A 246 -20.28 -15.69 10.39
C HIS A 246 -20.69 -17.14 10.68
N GLY A 247 -19.74 -18.09 10.69
CA GLY A 247 -20.00 -19.51 10.95
C GLY A 247 -20.69 -20.25 9.80
N ARG A 248 -20.88 -19.61 8.64
CA ARG A 248 -21.52 -20.16 7.44
C ARG A 248 -20.50 -20.93 6.59
N LEU A 249 -19.99 -22.02 7.16
CA LEU A 249 -18.85 -22.76 6.61
C LEU A 249 -19.17 -23.45 5.29
N GLU A 250 -20.41 -23.90 5.08
CA GLU A 250 -20.79 -24.58 3.83
C GLU A 250 -20.85 -23.61 2.65
N GLU A 251 -21.41 -22.42 2.84
CA GLU A 251 -21.38 -21.34 1.85
C GLU A 251 -19.95 -20.87 1.59
N ALA A 252 -19.13 -20.77 2.65
CA ALA A 252 -17.73 -20.40 2.51
C ALA A 252 -16.95 -21.41 1.66
N LYS A 253 -17.20 -22.71 1.83
CA LYS A 253 -16.62 -23.79 1.01
C LYS A 253 -17.17 -23.77 -0.41
N GLU A 254 -18.45 -23.52 -0.60
CA GLU A 254 -19.06 -23.44 -1.93
C GLU A 254 -18.41 -22.34 -2.78
N VAL A 255 -18.25 -21.13 -2.23
CA VAL A 255 -17.55 -20.02 -2.92
C VAL A 255 -16.12 -20.42 -3.32
N ARG A 256 -15.42 -21.21 -2.49
CA ARG A 256 -14.07 -21.72 -2.80
C ARG A 256 -14.09 -22.76 -3.92
N ARG A 257 -15.04 -23.70 -3.90
CA ARG A 257 -15.23 -24.68 -4.98
C ARG A 257 -15.54 -23.98 -6.29
N THR A 258 -16.39 -22.96 -6.28
CA THR A 258 -16.68 -22.14 -7.47
C THR A 258 -15.39 -21.53 -8.02
N MET A 259 -14.61 -20.84 -7.18
CA MET A 259 -13.31 -20.26 -7.56
C MET A 259 -12.35 -21.29 -8.16
N GLU A 260 -12.23 -22.47 -7.54
CA GLU A 260 -11.36 -23.56 -8.02
C GLU A 260 -11.85 -24.14 -9.36
N SER A 261 -13.16 -24.35 -9.51
CA SER A 261 -13.76 -24.87 -10.74
C SER A 261 -13.60 -23.92 -11.93
N THR A 262 -13.53 -22.61 -11.67
CA THR A 262 -13.22 -21.58 -12.68
C THR A 262 -11.73 -21.50 -13.02
N GLY A 263 -10.87 -22.31 -12.40
CA GLY A 263 -9.42 -22.33 -12.63
C GLY A 263 -8.66 -21.18 -11.96
N LEU A 264 -9.33 -20.40 -11.12
CA LEU A 264 -8.74 -19.24 -10.47
C LEU A 264 -7.84 -19.68 -9.32
N ARG A 265 -6.67 -19.04 -9.24
CA ARG A 265 -5.71 -19.26 -8.15
C ARG A 265 -5.48 -17.96 -7.40
N LYS A 266 -5.32 -18.09 -6.08
CA LYS A 266 -4.92 -16.97 -5.24
C LYS A 266 -3.53 -16.49 -5.65
N GLU A 267 -3.36 -15.19 -5.86
CA GLU A 267 -2.06 -14.58 -6.09
C GLU A 267 -1.13 -14.85 -4.89
N THR A 268 0.12 -15.22 -5.16
CA THR A 268 1.12 -15.44 -4.11
C THR A 268 1.53 -14.11 -3.49
N GLY A 269 1.47 -14.03 -2.17
CA GLY A 269 1.96 -12.86 -1.45
C GLY A 269 3.48 -12.86 -1.37
N CYS A 270 4.11 -11.77 -1.80
CA CYS A 270 5.55 -11.56 -1.79
C CYS A 270 5.89 -10.30 -0.99
N SER A 271 6.95 -10.37 -0.19
CA SER A 271 7.43 -9.23 0.60
C SER A 271 8.86 -8.86 0.21
N TRP A 272 9.09 -7.59 -0.06
CA TRP A 272 10.40 -7.03 -0.38
C TRP A 272 10.97 -6.28 0.81
N ILE A 273 12.26 -6.42 1.06
CA ILE A 273 13.00 -5.63 2.05
C ILE A 273 14.34 -5.17 1.48
N ASP A 274 14.65 -3.90 1.72
CA ASP A 274 15.92 -3.30 1.30
C ASP A 274 16.91 -3.37 2.48
N VAL A 275 18.00 -4.12 2.29
CA VAL A 275 19.08 -4.25 3.28
C VAL A 275 20.37 -3.80 2.62
N TRP A 276 20.96 -2.74 3.17
CA TRP A 276 22.14 -2.07 2.61
C TRP A 276 21.95 -1.62 1.16
N ASN A 277 22.48 -2.38 0.20
CA ASN A 277 22.45 -2.08 -1.23
C ASN A 277 21.62 -3.08 -2.05
N GLU A 278 21.08 -4.11 -1.42
CA GLU A 278 20.40 -5.19 -2.10
C GLU A 278 18.93 -5.24 -1.65
N THR A 279 18.06 -5.59 -2.60
CA THR A 279 16.64 -5.82 -2.35
C THR A 279 16.41 -7.33 -2.32
N TYR A 280 15.86 -7.80 -1.21
CA TYR A 280 15.54 -9.21 -0.97
C TYR A 280 14.04 -9.42 -1.08
N VAL A 281 13.64 -10.59 -1.59
CA VAL A 281 12.23 -10.96 -1.78
C VAL A 281 11.97 -12.26 -1.03
N PHE A 282 10.88 -12.28 -0.28
CA PHE A 282 10.41 -13.46 0.43
C PHE A 282 9.02 -13.84 -0.08
N THR A 283 8.79 -15.14 -0.18
CA THR A 283 7.46 -15.75 -0.39
C THR A 283 6.99 -16.47 0.89
N VAL A 284 5.80 -17.05 0.89
CA VAL A 284 5.32 -17.83 2.05
C VAL A 284 6.13 -19.13 2.16
N HIS A 285 6.64 -19.45 3.35
CA HIS A 285 7.54 -20.59 3.61
C HIS A 285 8.88 -20.55 2.85
N ASP A 286 9.34 -19.36 2.48
CA ASP A 286 10.58 -19.20 1.72
C ASP A 286 11.81 -19.65 2.51
N ARG A 287 12.59 -20.55 1.90
CA ARG A 287 13.88 -21.06 2.41
C ARG A 287 15.02 -20.89 1.40
N SER A 288 14.83 -20.04 0.39
CA SER A 288 15.78 -19.85 -0.69
C SER A 288 16.94 -18.91 -0.32
N HIS A 289 16.86 -18.22 0.81
CA HIS A 289 17.86 -17.26 1.26
C HIS A 289 19.08 -17.95 1.89
N ASP A 290 20.29 -17.42 1.69
CA ASP A 290 21.52 -18.02 2.23
C ASP A 290 21.52 -18.04 3.78
N GLU A 291 20.98 -17.01 4.42
CA GLU A 291 20.82 -16.90 5.89
C GLU A 291 19.48 -17.47 6.40
N THR A 292 18.90 -18.47 5.73
CA THR A 292 17.58 -19.03 6.09
C THR A 292 17.54 -19.53 7.53
N GLU A 293 18.59 -20.17 8.04
CA GLU A 293 18.62 -20.70 9.40
C GLU A 293 18.47 -19.58 10.45
N GLN A 294 19.22 -18.49 10.30
CA GLN A 294 19.18 -17.33 11.19
C GLN A 294 17.84 -16.59 11.11
N ILE A 295 17.25 -16.51 9.92
CA ILE A 295 15.92 -15.91 9.71
C ILE A 295 14.85 -16.71 10.48
N TYR A 296 14.89 -18.03 10.38
CA TYR A 296 13.93 -18.92 11.06
C TYR A 296 14.16 -18.97 12.57
N GLU A 297 15.41 -18.90 13.04
CA GLU A 297 15.72 -18.75 14.47
C GLU A 297 15.16 -17.44 15.02
N MET A 298 15.37 -16.32 14.33
CA MET A 298 14.79 -15.03 14.71
C MET A 298 13.25 -15.09 14.67
N LEU A 299 12.66 -15.77 13.69
CA LEU A 299 11.21 -15.96 13.61
C LEU A 299 10.67 -16.74 14.81
N GLY A 300 11.38 -17.80 15.24
CA GLY A 300 11.06 -18.55 16.46
C GLY A 300 11.11 -17.68 17.70
N ARG A 301 12.18 -16.88 17.85
CA ARG A 301 12.32 -15.90 18.93
C ARG A 301 11.20 -14.86 18.93
N LEU A 302 10.84 -14.34 17.75
CA LEU A 302 9.73 -13.39 17.62
C LEU A 302 8.43 -14.02 18.10
N LYS A 303 8.17 -15.28 17.75
CA LYS A 303 6.98 -16.02 18.18
C LYS A 303 6.86 -16.08 19.70
N GLU A 304 7.94 -16.41 20.39
CA GLU A 304 7.96 -16.44 21.86
C GLU A 304 7.72 -15.05 22.46
N LEU A 305 8.43 -14.03 21.95
CA LEU A 305 8.35 -12.66 22.45
C LEU A 305 6.95 -12.05 22.30
N VAL A 306 6.31 -12.20 21.13
CA VAL A 306 4.96 -11.66 20.94
C VAL A 306 3.91 -12.44 21.74
N LYS A 307 4.06 -13.76 21.89
CA LYS A 307 3.18 -14.58 22.74
C LYS A 307 3.26 -14.14 24.20
N ALA A 308 4.47 -13.88 24.72
CA ALA A 308 4.67 -13.35 26.06
C ALA A 308 4.00 -11.98 26.27
N LYS A 309 3.82 -11.21 25.20
CA LYS A 309 3.08 -9.93 25.18
C LYS A 309 1.56 -10.08 24.99
N GLY A 310 1.04 -11.31 24.95
CA GLY A 310 -0.40 -11.59 24.82
C GLY A 310 -0.89 -11.72 23.37
N TYR A 311 -0.01 -11.93 22.40
CA TYR A 311 -0.43 -12.27 21.04
C TYR A 311 -1.22 -13.58 21.00
N ALA A 312 -2.39 -13.55 20.40
CA ALA A 312 -3.18 -14.71 20.03
C ALA A 312 -3.36 -14.74 18.49
N PRO A 313 -3.09 -15.87 17.82
CA PRO A 313 -3.27 -15.99 16.38
C PRO A 313 -4.75 -15.89 15.99
N ASP A 314 -5.04 -15.16 14.92
CA ASP A 314 -6.40 -15.08 14.37
C ASP A 314 -6.67 -16.28 13.43
N THR A 315 -7.27 -17.34 13.99
CA THR A 315 -7.58 -18.58 13.26
C THR A 315 -8.92 -18.56 12.51
N GLN A 316 -9.67 -17.45 12.56
CA GLN A 316 -11.08 -17.39 12.14
C GLN A 316 -11.31 -17.59 10.62
N PHE A 317 -10.27 -17.44 9.80
CA PHE A 317 -10.38 -17.52 8.33
C PHE A 317 -9.78 -18.80 7.73
N ALA A 318 -9.27 -19.72 8.56
CA ALA A 318 -8.68 -20.97 8.10
C ALA A 318 -9.76 -22.09 8.13
N ILE A 319 -10.45 -22.28 7.02
CA ILE A 319 -11.63 -23.17 6.93
C ILE A 319 -11.25 -24.67 6.96
N ASN A 320 -10.01 -25.03 6.60
CA ASN A 320 -9.65 -26.42 6.24
C ASN A 320 -8.52 -27.10 7.04
N ASP A 321 -7.84 -26.42 7.97
CA ASP A 321 -6.67 -27.00 8.66
C ASP A 321 -6.96 -27.40 10.12
N VAL A 322 -6.19 -28.34 10.69
CA VAL A 322 -6.19 -28.64 12.13
C VAL A 322 -5.56 -27.45 12.89
N GLU A 323 -6.08 -27.06 14.05
CA GLU A 323 -5.68 -25.84 14.79
C GLU A 323 -4.16 -25.69 15.01
N GLU A 324 -3.44 -26.79 15.25
CA GLU A 324 -1.97 -26.76 15.39
C GLU A 324 -1.22 -26.51 14.06
N HIS A 325 -1.74 -27.04 12.94
CA HIS A 325 -1.19 -26.79 11.60
C HIS A 325 -1.50 -25.37 11.11
N LYS A 326 -2.63 -24.78 11.56
CA LYS A 326 -3.04 -23.40 11.28
C LYS A 326 -2.07 -22.38 11.85
N GLU A 327 -1.72 -22.52 13.14
CA GLU A 327 -0.81 -21.59 13.80
C GLU A 327 0.59 -21.64 13.18
N GLN A 328 1.07 -22.83 12.81
CA GLN A 328 2.38 -22.99 12.17
C GLN A 328 2.43 -22.28 10.80
N SER A 329 1.44 -22.51 9.92
CA SER A 329 1.40 -21.90 8.58
C SER A 329 1.39 -20.37 8.61
N MET A 330 0.72 -19.76 9.60
CA MET A 330 0.63 -18.31 9.77
C MET A 330 1.97 -17.63 10.12
N TRP A 331 2.89 -18.35 10.78
CA TRP A 331 4.19 -17.79 11.15
C TRP A 331 5.12 -17.59 9.95
N TYR A 332 4.90 -18.30 8.85
CA TYR A 332 5.78 -18.28 7.68
C TYR A 332 5.26 -17.38 6.56
N HIS A 333 4.41 -16.40 6.87
CA HIS A 333 4.06 -15.33 5.94
C HIS A 333 5.30 -14.54 5.51
N SER A 334 5.34 -14.13 4.24
CA SER A 334 6.49 -13.41 3.67
C SER A 334 6.84 -12.13 4.43
N GLU A 335 5.84 -11.45 4.98
CA GLU A 335 6.02 -10.24 5.80
C GLU A 335 6.85 -10.52 7.05
N ARG A 336 6.64 -11.67 7.69
CA ARG A 336 7.34 -12.06 8.92
C ARG A 336 8.76 -12.51 8.63
N LEU A 337 8.99 -13.20 7.51
CA LEU A 337 10.32 -13.54 7.05
C LEU A 337 11.14 -12.29 6.72
N ALA A 338 10.55 -11.34 5.99
CA ALA A 338 11.17 -10.05 5.69
C ALA A 338 11.46 -9.25 6.98
N LEU A 339 10.55 -9.26 7.96
CA LEU A 339 10.76 -8.62 9.26
C LEU A 339 11.91 -9.25 10.04
N SER A 340 11.94 -10.58 10.16
CA SER A 340 13.00 -11.32 10.83
C SER A 340 14.36 -11.02 10.19
N PHE A 341 14.44 -11.04 8.86
CA PHE A 341 15.64 -10.66 8.13
C PHE A 341 16.04 -9.20 8.40
N GLY A 342 15.09 -8.27 8.39
CA GLY A 342 15.34 -6.87 8.74
C GLY A 342 15.87 -6.68 10.16
N LEU A 343 15.43 -7.48 11.13
CA LEU A 343 15.89 -7.41 12.51
C LEU A 343 17.34 -7.88 12.67
N ILE A 344 17.74 -8.93 11.95
CA ILE A 344 19.10 -9.47 12.03
C ILE A 344 20.13 -8.66 11.22
N SER A 345 19.74 -8.12 10.06
CA SER A 345 20.70 -7.54 9.12
C SER A 345 20.84 -6.01 9.19
N LEU A 346 19.86 -5.30 9.74
CA LEU A 346 19.88 -3.83 9.82
C LEU A 346 20.28 -3.33 11.22
N PRO A 347 21.00 -2.19 11.34
CA PRO A 347 21.40 -1.61 12.62
C PRO A 347 20.21 -1.39 13.56
N VAL A 348 20.40 -1.61 14.87
CA VAL A 348 19.32 -1.61 15.89
C VAL A 348 18.37 -0.41 15.80
N ASN A 349 18.89 0.79 15.54
CA ASN A 349 18.10 2.03 15.48
C ASN A 349 17.56 2.37 14.08
N ALA A 350 17.96 1.63 13.03
CA ALA A 350 17.52 1.90 11.68
C ALA A 350 16.08 1.40 11.47
N PRO A 351 15.16 2.19 10.89
CA PRO A 351 13.81 1.72 10.60
C PRO A 351 13.81 0.57 9.57
N ILE A 352 12.98 -0.44 9.82
CA ILE A 352 12.80 -1.58 8.90
C ILE A 352 11.76 -1.17 7.85
N ARG A 353 12.06 -1.38 6.56
CA ARG A 353 11.17 -1.02 5.45
C ARG A 353 10.81 -2.25 4.64
N ILE A 354 9.53 -2.60 4.63
CA ILE A 354 9.01 -3.78 3.93
C ILE A 354 7.96 -3.31 2.92
N LYS A 355 7.90 -3.95 1.75
CA LYS A 355 6.86 -3.73 0.74
C LYS A 355 6.14 -5.05 0.48
N LYS A 356 4.84 -5.01 0.19
CA LYS A 356 3.98 -6.18 -0.05
C LYS A 356 3.12 -5.92 -1.28
N ASN A 357 2.99 -6.91 -2.16
CA ASN A 357 2.15 -6.82 -3.36
C ASN A 357 0.66 -6.90 -3.04
N LEU A 358 0.31 -7.62 -1.98
CA LEU A 358 -1.05 -7.78 -1.48
C LEU A 358 -1.30 -6.89 -0.26
N ARG A 359 -2.56 -6.76 0.15
CA ARG A 359 -2.92 -6.16 1.44
C ARG A 359 -2.35 -6.99 2.59
N THR A 360 -1.79 -6.34 3.60
CA THR A 360 -1.29 -7.02 4.79
C THR A 360 -2.47 -7.62 5.59
N CYS A 361 -2.35 -8.88 6.01
CA CYS A 361 -3.39 -9.51 6.84
C CYS A 361 -3.38 -8.95 8.28
N GLY A 362 -4.54 -9.00 8.95
CA GLY A 362 -4.70 -8.46 10.31
C GLY A 362 -3.77 -9.12 11.35
N ASP A 363 -3.46 -10.40 11.15
CA ASP A 363 -2.55 -11.16 11.98
C ASP A 363 -1.09 -10.68 11.85
N CYS A 364 -0.57 -10.51 10.63
CA CYS A 364 0.73 -9.88 10.40
C CYS A 364 0.77 -8.44 10.91
N HIS A 365 -0.31 -7.67 10.71
CA HIS A 365 -0.43 -6.30 11.20
C HIS A 365 -0.30 -6.24 12.74
N THR A 366 -0.97 -7.14 13.46
CA THR A 366 -0.86 -7.26 14.92
C THR A 366 0.55 -7.60 15.38
N VAL A 367 1.21 -8.57 14.72
CA VAL A 367 2.61 -8.91 15.04
C VAL A 367 3.54 -7.73 14.79
N MET A 368 3.39 -6.99 13.69
CA MET A 368 4.20 -5.80 13.41
C MET A 368 4.06 -4.73 14.49
N LYS A 369 2.84 -4.50 15.02
CA LYS A 369 2.62 -3.62 16.18
C LYS A 369 3.43 -4.07 17.39
N LEU A 370 3.26 -5.34 17.80
CA LEU A 370 3.94 -5.88 18.98
C LEU A 370 5.46 -5.85 18.83
N VAL A 371 5.99 -6.22 17.66
CA VAL A 371 7.44 -6.17 17.39
C VAL A 371 7.96 -4.74 17.46
N SER A 372 7.22 -3.75 16.95
CA SER A 372 7.62 -2.35 17.02
C SER A 372 7.76 -1.85 18.47
N GLU A 373 6.92 -2.36 19.39
CA GLU A 373 6.99 -2.06 20.82
C GLU A 373 8.15 -2.79 21.50
N ILE A 374 8.26 -4.11 21.28
CA ILE A 374 9.25 -4.99 21.92
C ILE A 374 10.67 -4.54 21.59
N PHE A 375 10.93 -4.23 20.32
CA PHE A 375 12.25 -3.83 19.85
C PHE A 375 12.44 -2.30 19.87
N ARG A 376 11.41 -1.53 20.26
CA ARG A 376 11.38 -0.05 20.19
C ARG A 376 11.88 0.46 18.85
N ARG A 377 11.39 -0.16 17.78
CA ARG A 377 11.92 0.00 16.42
C ARG A 377 10.81 0.29 15.44
N LYS A 378 10.96 1.40 14.72
CA LYS A 378 10.00 1.82 13.69
C LYS A 378 10.02 0.82 12.53
N ILE A 379 8.84 0.32 12.16
CA ILE A 379 8.64 -0.53 10.99
C ILE A 379 7.73 0.23 10.02
N ILE A 380 8.15 0.31 8.76
CA ILE A 380 7.38 0.93 7.68
C ILE A 380 7.04 -0.16 6.68
N LEU A 381 5.77 -0.54 6.60
CA LEU A 381 5.26 -1.54 5.69
C LEU A 381 4.37 -0.87 4.65
N ARG A 382 4.71 -0.99 3.38
CA ARG A 382 3.84 -0.58 2.28
C ARG A 382 3.12 -1.80 1.73
N ASP A 383 1.80 -1.82 1.77
CA ASP A 383 1.01 -2.87 1.13
C ASP A 383 0.41 -2.38 -0.20
N ALA A 384 -0.46 -3.19 -0.81
CA ALA A 384 -1.15 -2.84 -2.05
C ALA A 384 -1.92 -1.50 -1.99
N ASN A 385 -2.38 -1.12 -0.80
CA ASN A 385 -3.37 -0.05 -0.62
C ASN A 385 -2.80 1.17 0.11
N ARG A 386 -1.83 1.00 1.02
CA ARG A 386 -1.36 2.08 1.90
C ARG A 386 -0.01 1.83 2.55
N PHE A 387 0.46 2.85 3.28
CA PHE A 387 1.57 2.72 4.21
C PHE A 387 1.06 2.50 5.64
N HIS A 388 1.68 1.53 6.29
CA HIS A 388 1.57 1.24 7.70
C HIS A 388 2.89 1.63 8.37
N GLN A 389 2.81 2.52 9.34
CA GLN A 389 3.93 2.91 10.18
C GLN A 389 3.66 2.38 11.58
N PHE A 390 4.42 1.35 11.97
CA PHE A 390 4.36 0.75 13.29
C PHE A 390 5.41 1.38 14.20
N ALA A 391 4.97 1.84 15.35
CA ALA A 391 5.82 2.38 16.41
C ALA A 391 5.12 2.21 17.75
N ASP A 392 5.87 1.78 18.77
CA ASP A 392 5.42 1.72 20.16
C ASP A 392 4.08 0.97 20.34
N GLY A 393 3.89 -0.15 19.62
CA GLY A 393 2.70 -0.99 19.74
C GLY A 393 1.49 -0.49 18.95
N SER A 394 1.63 0.63 18.23
CA SER A 394 0.57 1.25 17.45
C SER A 394 0.87 1.24 15.95
N CYS A 395 -0.16 1.38 15.12
CA CYS A 395 0.00 1.59 13.68
C CYS A 395 -0.67 2.90 13.25
N SER A 396 -0.07 3.58 12.28
CA SER A 396 -0.63 4.78 11.65
C SER A 396 -2.05 4.64 11.10
N CYS A 397 -2.47 3.43 10.71
CA CYS A 397 -3.81 3.21 10.18
C CYS A 397 -4.89 3.15 11.27
N LYS A 398 -4.52 3.24 12.56
CA LYS A 398 -5.45 3.12 13.70
C LYS A 398 -6.33 1.87 13.64
N ASP A 399 -5.72 0.76 13.23
CA ASP A 399 -6.41 -0.52 13.07
C ASP A 399 -7.52 -0.51 11.99
N TYR A 400 -7.50 0.53 11.14
CA TYR A 400 -8.24 0.59 9.90
C TYR A 400 -7.39 -0.05 8.80
N TRP A 401 -7.11 -1.36 8.94
CA TRP A 401 -6.22 -2.09 8.05
C TRP A 401 -6.87 -2.44 6.74
#